data_AF-A0A2S5A5R0-F1
#
_entry.id   AF-A0A2S5A5R0-F1
#
_cell.length_a   1.000
_cell.length_b   1.000
_cell.length_c   1.000
_cell.angle_alpha   90.00
_cell.angle_beta   90.00
_cell.angle_gamma   90.00
#
_symmetry.space_group_name_H-M   'P 1'
#
loop_
_entity.id
_entity.type
_entity.pdbx_description
1 polymer ?
#
loop_
_entity_poly.entity_id
_entity_poly.type
_entity_poly.pdbx_seq_one_letter_code
_entity_poly.pdbx_strand_id
1 'polypeptide(L)'
;MTKSSQEKMLQKGVFTGIIEQDENNNFFCGDYLLDYKMVMANFKLGDRVTIKSVIENPSDINYNTYPKKSKNFDKANNKPQQ
;
A
#
# COMPACT_ATOMS: atom_id res chain seq x y z
N MET A 1 6.22 29.48 -19.26
CA MET A 1 6.86 28.30 -18.63
C MET A 1 7.14 28.63 -17.18
N THR A 2 6.41 28.07 -16.23
CA THR A 2 6.73 28.21 -14.79
C THR A 2 6.71 26.82 -14.17
N LYS A 3 7.93 26.31 -13.97
CA LYS A 3 8.25 25.12 -13.20
C LYS A 3 7.70 25.31 -11.78
N SER A 4 6.56 24.71 -11.46
CA SER A 4 6.26 24.33 -10.09
C SER A 4 6.58 22.85 -9.96
N SER A 5 7.88 22.57 -9.92
CA SER A 5 8.40 21.39 -9.27
C SER A 5 7.98 21.49 -7.80
N GLN A 6 6.74 21.07 -7.51
CA GLN A 6 6.38 20.70 -6.17
C GLN A 6 7.36 19.61 -5.81
N GLU A 7 8.27 19.97 -4.91
CA GLU A 7 9.07 19.06 -4.14
C GLU A 7 8.13 17.97 -3.65
N LYS A 8 8.08 16.88 -4.41
CA LYS A 8 7.54 15.61 -3.97
C LYS A 8 8.61 15.13 -2.99
N MET A 9 8.73 15.84 -1.86
CA MET A 9 9.32 15.35 -0.63
C MET A 9 8.85 13.92 -0.60
N LEU A 10 9.79 12.97 -0.70
CA LEU A 10 9.46 11.57 -0.58
C LEU A 10 8.70 11.48 0.75
N GLN A 11 7.37 11.50 0.70
CA GLN A 11 6.54 11.25 1.85
C GLN A 11 6.98 9.85 2.21
N LYS A 12 7.79 9.76 3.28
CA LYS A 12 8.29 8.50 3.79
C LYS A 12 7.03 7.68 3.98
N GLY A 13 6.79 6.75 3.06
CA GLY A 13 5.65 5.88 3.20
C GLY A 13 5.77 5.21 4.55
N VAL A 14 4.65 5.03 5.23
CA VAL A 14 4.57 4.32 6.51
C VAL A 14 5.33 3.00 6.41
N PHE A 15 5.12 2.30 5.28
CA PHE A 15 5.75 1.03 5.00
C PHE A 15 5.91 0.83 3.50
N THR A 16 6.96 0.13 3.07
CA THR A 16 7.12 -0.28 1.67
C THR A 16 7.45 -1.76 1.63
N GLY A 17 6.60 -2.53 0.97
CA GLY A 17 6.72 -3.98 0.88
C GLY A 17 6.14 -4.50 -0.42
N ILE A 18 6.04 -5.82 -0.53
CA ILE A 18 5.45 -6.49 -1.68
C ILE A 18 3.99 -6.82 -1.33
N ILE A 19 3.11 -6.82 -2.34
CA ILE A 19 1.74 -7.29 -2.20
C ILE A 19 1.75 -8.81 -2.16
N GLU A 20 1.25 -9.36 -1.06
CA GLU A 20 1.03 -10.79 -0.85
C GLU A 20 -0.47 -11.04 -0.68
N GLN A 21 -0.89 -12.30 -0.86
CA GLN A 21 -2.27 -12.72 -0.72
C GLN A 21 -2.33 -13.93 0.20
N ASP A 22 -3.25 -13.92 1.15
CA ASP A 22 -3.48 -15.05 2.05
C ASP A 22 -4.43 -16.08 1.43
N GLU A 23 -4.62 -17.21 2.11
CA GLU A 23 -5.55 -18.28 1.70
C GLU A 23 -7.01 -17.82 1.64
N ASN A 24 -7.34 -16.71 2.32
CA ASN A 24 -8.67 -16.09 2.33
C ASN A 24 -8.86 -15.06 1.21
N ASN A 25 -7.95 -15.01 0.24
CA ASN A 25 -7.92 -14.06 -0.85
C ASN A 25 -7.77 -12.59 -0.42
N ASN A 26 -7.31 -12.31 0.80
CA ASN A 26 -7.01 -10.96 1.25
C ASN A 26 -5.61 -10.55 0.80
N PHE A 27 -5.51 -9.36 0.22
CA PHE A 27 -4.21 -8.78 -0.10
C PHE A 27 -3.65 -8.04 1.09
N PHE A 28 -2.40 -8.31 1.45
CA PHE A 28 -1.70 -7.66 2.53
C PHE A 28 -0.28 -7.30 2.12
N CYS A 29 0.36 -6.44 2.90
CA CYS A 29 1.73 -6.00 2.69
C CYS A 29 2.40 -5.87 4.05
N GLY A 30 3.25 -6.83 4.39
CA GLY A 30 3.77 -6.97 5.76
C GLY A 30 2.62 -7.15 6.75
N ASP A 31 2.55 -6.29 7.75
CA ASP A 31 1.51 -6.35 8.79
C ASP A 31 0.21 -5.57 8.45
N TYR A 32 0.11 -5.04 7.23
CA TYR A 32 -0.99 -4.16 6.83
C TYR A 32 -1.88 -4.81 5.77
N LEU A 33 -3.18 -4.88 6.04
CA LEU A 33 -4.17 -5.30 5.06
C LEU A 33 -4.32 -4.22 3.99
N LEU A 34 -4.29 -4.60 2.72
CA LEU A 34 -4.53 -3.70 1.60
C LEU A 34 -6.00 -3.76 1.17
N ASP A 35 -6.51 -2.66 0.66
CA ASP A 35 -7.84 -2.65 0.09
C ASP A 35 -7.91 -3.50 -1.19
N TYR A 36 -8.75 -4.53 -1.17
CA TYR A 36 -8.87 -5.49 -2.27
C TYR A 36 -9.23 -4.83 -3.61
N LYS A 37 -10.20 -3.90 -3.61
CA LYS A 37 -10.62 -3.22 -4.84
C LYS A 37 -9.50 -2.36 -5.40
N MET A 38 -8.78 -1.66 -4.52
CA MET A 38 -7.63 -0.86 -4.89
C MET A 38 -6.53 -1.73 -5.52
N VAL A 39 -6.19 -2.85 -4.87
CA VAL A 39 -5.20 -3.82 -5.38
C VAL A 39 -5.63 -4.35 -6.74
N MET A 40 -6.82 -4.91 -6.87
CA MET A 40 -7.29 -5.50 -8.13
C MET A 40 -7.41 -4.50 -9.28
N ALA A 41 -7.71 -3.23 -8.98
CA ALA A 41 -7.86 -2.19 -10.00
C ALA A 41 -6.52 -1.66 -10.54
N ASN A 42 -5.49 -1.53 -9.67
CA ASN A 42 -4.27 -0.79 -10.01
C ASN A 42 -2.96 -1.57 -9.77
N PHE A 43 -3.02 -2.73 -9.12
CA PHE A 43 -1.87 -3.48 -8.65
C PHE A 43 -2.03 -4.98 -8.91
N LYS A 44 -0.97 -5.74 -8.64
CA LYS A 44 -0.95 -7.20 -8.75
C LYS A 44 -0.19 -7.81 -7.59
N LEU A 45 -0.48 -9.07 -7.29
CA LEU A 45 0.34 -9.91 -6.42
C LEU A 45 1.80 -9.87 -6.89
N GLY A 46 2.73 -9.65 -5.96
CA GLY A 46 4.15 -9.49 -6.26
C GLY A 46 4.58 -8.07 -6.63
N ASP A 47 3.66 -7.12 -6.83
CA ASP A 47 4.03 -5.72 -7.00
C ASP A 47 4.52 -5.12 -5.69
N ARG A 48 5.59 -4.32 -5.76
CA ARG A 48 6.06 -3.54 -4.62
C ARG A 48 5.21 -2.29 -4.47
N VAL A 49 4.70 -2.04 -3.27
CA VAL A 49 3.89 -0.86 -2.95
C VAL A 49 4.39 -0.14 -1.71
N THR A 50 4.19 1.17 -1.71
CA THR A 50 4.50 2.07 -0.61
C THR A 50 3.19 2.55 0.00
N ILE A 51 2.94 2.12 1.24
CA ILE A 51 1.80 2.55 2.04
C ILE A 51 2.05 3.99 2.50
N LYS A 52 1.12 4.89 2.18
CA LYS A 52 1.18 6.30 2.58
C LYS A 52 0.42 6.58 3.87
N SER A 53 -0.66 5.85 4.10
CA SER A 53 -1.43 5.98 5.34
C SER A 53 -2.00 4.64 5.75
N VAL A 54 -2.01 4.39 7.06
CA VAL A 54 -2.65 3.23 7.67
C VAL A 54 -3.81 3.73 8.52
N ILE A 55 -4.90 2.99 8.50
CA ILE A 55 -6.06 3.18 9.37
C ILE A 55 -6.20 1.93 10.21
N GLU A 56 -6.76 2.08 11.41
CA GLU A 56 -7.22 0.92 12.17
C GLU A 56 -8.30 0.22 11.36
N ASN A 57 -8.27 -1.12 11.35
CA ASN A 57 -9.21 -1.89 10.56
C ASN A 57 -10.62 -1.65 11.15
N PRO A 58 -11.54 -1.00 10.41
CA PRO A 58 -12.89 -0.76 10.91
C PRO A 58 -13.74 -2.04 10.91
N SER A 59 -13.22 -3.14 10.36
CA SER A 59 -13.90 -4.43 10.31
C SER A 59 -13.47 -5.32 11.47
N ASP A 60 -14.33 -5.40 12.49
CA ASP A 60 -14.13 -6.23 13.69
C ASP A 60 -13.91 -7.72 13.36
N ILE A 61 -14.52 -8.23 12.28
CA ILE A 61 -14.48 -9.66 11.88
C ILE A 61 -13.05 -10.12 11.56
N ASN A 62 -12.26 -9.28 10.89
CA ASN A 62 -10.88 -9.60 10.51
C ASN A 62 -9.87 -8.79 11.33
N TYR A 63 -10.30 -8.10 12.39
CA TYR A 63 -9.44 -7.30 13.23
C TYR A 63 -8.39 -8.15 13.94
N ASN A 64 -8.76 -9.38 14.33
CA ASN A 64 -7.84 -10.33 14.97
C ASN A 64 -6.67 -10.73 14.06
N THR A 65 -6.86 -10.76 12.74
CA THR A 65 -5.81 -11.16 11.78
C THR A 65 -5.07 -9.94 11.25
N TYR A 66 -5.80 -8.87 10.94
CA TYR A 66 -5.24 -7.62 10.44
C TYR A 66 -5.82 -6.43 11.21
N PRO A 67 -5.16 -5.98 12.28
CA PRO A 67 -5.63 -4.85 13.08
C PRO A 67 -5.49 -3.51 12.33
N LYS A 68 -4.66 -3.47 11.28
CA LYS A 68 -4.38 -2.25 10.49
C LYS A 68 -4.66 -2.50 9.02
N LYS A 69 -5.38 -1.58 8.39
CA LYS A 69 -5.68 -1.57 6.96
C LYS A 69 -5.11 -0.33 6.30
N SER A 70 -4.67 -0.44 5.06
CA SER A 70 -4.30 0.69 4.21
C SER A 70 -5.17 0.74 2.98
N LYS A 71 -5.73 1.92 2.71
CA LYS A 71 -6.43 2.26 1.46
C LYS A 71 -5.64 3.21 0.58
N ASN A 72 -4.59 3.82 1.12
CA ASN A 72 -3.80 4.83 0.42
C ASN A 72 -2.36 4.33 0.34
N PHE A 73 -2.08 3.67 -0.78
CA PHE A 73 -0.78 3.12 -1.11
C PHE A 73 -0.57 3.28 -2.60
N ASP A 74 0.69 3.45 -2.99
CA ASP A 74 1.10 3.67 -4.38
C ASP A 74 2.15 2.65 -4.79
N LYS A 75 2.31 2.47 -6.11
CA LYS A 75 3.28 1.50 -6.62
C LYS A 75 4.68 2.03 -6.29
N ALA A 76 5.45 1.22 -5.56
CA ALA A 76 6.84 1.52 -5.23
C ALA A 76 7.65 1.37 -6.50
N ASN A 77 7.67 2.44 -7.29
CA ASN A 77 8.46 2.47 -8.51
C ASN A 77 9.90 2.77 -8.10
N ASN A 78 10.73 1.72 -8.03
CA ASN A 78 12.17 1.88 -8.08
C ASN A 78 12.49 2.47 -9.46
N LYS A 79 12.43 3.80 -9.60
CA LYS A 79 13.23 4.41 -10.65
C LYS A 79 14.66 3.93 -10.38
N PRO A 80 15.34 3.25 -11.33
CA PRO A 80 16.78 3.15 -11.21
C PRO A 80 17.27 4.58 -11.06
N GLN A 81 17.98 4.85 -9.97
CA GLN A 81 18.82 6.05 -9.91
C GLN A 81 19.71 5.94 -11.15
N GLN A 82 19.48 6.82 -12.13
CA GLN A 82 20.30 6.90 -13.34
C GLN A 82 21.73 7.27 -12.98
#